data_AF-Q9EUM8-F1
#
_entry.id   AF-Q9EUM8-F1
#
_cell.length_a   1.000
_cell.length_b   1.000
_cell.length_c   1.000
_cell.angle_alpha   90.00
_cell.angle_beta   90.00
_cell.angle_gamma   90.00
#
_symmetry.space_group_name_H-M   'P 1'
#
loop_
_entity.id
_entity.type
_entity.pdbx_description
1 polymer ?
#
loop_
_entity_poly.entity_id
_entity_poly.type
_entity_poly.pdbx_seq_one_letter_code
_entity_poly.pdbx_strand_id
1 'polypeptide(L)'
;MTEHSANPSLSNRTRLVLDANIFISELISKRRDGRSLVEACLDGQFELIYSNHLLDEIEDVINREKFRRWFTVDQGLQLIDAIVLVGTEIKDRPQTDIPQVCEDPDDNYLFALYEDSDANLLVSDDKRVRAVSLPWVTVADRSTANTILDEKHPWGTHLIVGNREEVWKKIEAAGDRDIFGAACLLLETFKDIHSGKYSVNILQALVVPGTADYWIRDFDKIFKMLNGRAFGTHPIVISPDLMGVKLVPDVGEVVMALESPTALQDVLCLTLECCHDVLGEDGKDALKVGGWRAHSVGYRPLTAAEVRPLNNPLRKRAAKKVKKWMPK
;
A
#
# COMPACT_ATOMS: atom_id res chain seq x y z
N MET A 1 -14.25 -13.54 38.25
CA MET A 1 -14.42 -12.08 38.48
C MET A 1 -13.08 -11.45 38.18
N THR A 2 -12.86 -10.73 37.09
CA THR A 2 -13.74 -10.13 36.09
C THR A 2 -12.99 -10.14 34.76
N GLU A 3 -13.53 -10.88 33.79
CA GLU A 3 -13.14 -10.78 32.39
C GLU A 3 -13.52 -9.39 31.89
N HIS A 4 -12.54 -8.63 31.39
CA HIS A 4 -12.81 -7.46 30.56
C HIS A 4 -13.34 -7.97 29.23
N SER A 5 -14.66 -7.97 29.11
CA SER A 5 -15.38 -8.16 27.86
C SER A 5 -14.90 -7.10 26.87
N ALA A 6 -14.13 -7.53 25.87
CA ALA A 6 -13.90 -6.75 24.66
C ALA A 6 -15.27 -6.41 24.05
N ASN A 7 -15.50 -5.12 23.82
CA ASN A 7 -16.69 -4.62 23.15
C ASN A 7 -16.70 -5.18 21.71
N PRO A 8 -17.79 -5.78 21.23
CA PRO A 8 -17.87 -6.25 19.86
C PRO A 8 -18.03 -5.03 18.93
N SER A 9 -16.99 -4.78 18.10
CA SER A 9 -17.02 -4.05 16.82
C SER A 9 -17.93 -2.81 16.70
N LEU A 10 -17.38 -1.62 16.95
CA LEU A 10 -17.72 -0.47 16.11
C LEU A 10 -17.18 -0.79 14.72
N SER A 11 -18.04 -0.87 13.70
CA SER A 11 -17.63 -1.07 12.32
C SER A 11 -16.58 -0.02 11.96
N ASN A 12 -15.34 -0.43 11.70
CA ASN A 12 -14.27 0.47 11.26
C ASN A 12 -14.60 0.88 9.82
N ARG A 13 -15.44 1.90 9.64
CA ARG A 13 -15.79 2.42 8.31
C ARG A 13 -14.58 3.15 7.74
N THR A 14 -14.40 3.10 6.43
CA THR A 14 -13.34 3.86 5.78
C THR A 14 -13.55 5.35 6.03
N ARG A 15 -12.53 6.00 6.58
CA ARG A 15 -12.51 7.43 6.94
C ARG A 15 -11.95 8.22 5.78
N LEU A 16 -12.71 9.18 5.28
CA LEU A 16 -12.37 9.95 4.09
C LEU A 16 -12.28 11.43 4.43
N VAL A 17 -11.18 12.07 4.04
CA VAL A 17 -11.09 13.53 3.94
C VAL A 17 -11.33 13.90 2.48
N LEU A 18 -12.37 14.69 2.22
CA LEU A 18 -12.63 15.22 0.90
C LEU A 18 -12.25 16.70 0.88
N ASP A 19 -11.42 17.10 -0.08
CA ASP A 19 -11.08 18.50 -0.32
C ASP A 19 -12.32 19.32 -0.70
N ALA A 20 -12.35 20.62 -0.37
CA ALA A 20 -13.41 21.55 -0.75
C ALA A 20 -13.74 21.48 -2.25
N ASN A 21 -12.73 21.30 -3.11
CA ASN A 21 -12.94 21.19 -4.56
C ASN A 21 -13.80 19.99 -4.99
N ILE A 22 -13.86 18.92 -4.18
CA ILE A 22 -14.67 17.74 -4.43
C ILE A 22 -16.14 18.05 -4.19
N PHE A 23 -16.45 18.73 -3.08
CA PHE A 23 -17.79 19.19 -2.74
C PHE A 23 -18.33 20.21 -3.75
N ILE A 24 -17.50 21.17 -4.14
CA ILE A 24 -17.87 22.16 -5.15
C ILE A 24 -18.09 21.50 -6.52
N SER A 25 -17.27 20.52 -6.88
CA SER A 25 -17.46 19.74 -8.11
C SER A 25 -18.76 18.94 -8.10
N GLU A 26 -19.18 18.44 -6.94
CA GLU A 26 -20.47 17.75 -6.77
C GLU A 26 -21.65 18.71 -7.03
N LEU A 27 -21.63 19.91 -6.44
CA LEU A 27 -22.67 20.92 -6.68
C LEU A 27 -22.75 21.38 -8.15
N ILE A 28 -21.63 21.39 -8.86
CA ILE A 28 -21.58 21.78 -10.27
C ILE A 28 -22.06 20.65 -11.20
N SER A 29 -21.74 19.41 -10.86
CA SER A 29 -22.01 18.25 -11.70
C SER A 29 -23.48 17.88 -11.61
N LYS A 30 -24.28 18.25 -12.61
CA LYS A 30 -25.64 17.70 -12.76
C LYS A 30 -25.53 16.19 -12.87
N ARG A 31 -26.08 15.47 -11.88
CA ARG A 31 -26.08 14.00 -11.76
C ARG A 31 -26.05 13.31 -13.13
N ARG A 32 -24.94 12.61 -13.41
CA ARG A 32 -24.85 11.65 -14.51
C ARG A 32 -24.84 10.26 -13.87
N ASP A 33 -25.99 9.60 -13.85
CA ASP A 33 -26.24 8.16 -13.64
C ASP A 33 -25.13 7.31 -13.00
N GLY A 34 -24.63 7.75 -11.84
CA GLY A 34 -23.55 7.09 -11.10
C GLY A 34 -23.56 7.55 -9.64
N ARG A 35 -23.10 6.68 -8.73
CA ARG A 35 -22.95 7.02 -7.31
C ARG A 35 -21.79 8.00 -7.16
N SER A 36 -22.01 9.13 -6.49
CA SER A 36 -20.93 10.05 -6.10
C SER A 36 -20.31 9.62 -4.78
N LEU A 37 -19.00 9.85 -4.62
CA LEU A 37 -18.32 9.65 -3.35
C LEU A 37 -18.88 10.55 -2.23
N VAL A 38 -19.27 11.79 -2.56
CA VAL A 38 -19.90 12.71 -1.60
C VAL A 38 -21.24 12.13 -1.13
N GLU A 39 -22.08 11.66 -2.06
CA GLU A 39 -23.35 11.00 -1.71
C GLU A 39 -23.12 9.75 -0.85
N ALA A 40 -22.13 8.92 -1.18
CA ALA A 40 -21.81 7.73 -0.39
C ALA A 40 -21.36 8.06 1.05
N CYS A 41 -20.60 9.15 1.22
CA CYS A 41 -20.27 9.71 2.53
C CYS A 41 -21.52 10.18 3.28
N LEU A 42 -22.40 10.96 2.62
CA LEU A 42 -23.61 11.50 3.24
C LEU A 42 -24.63 10.41 3.59
N ASP A 43 -24.67 9.32 2.83
CA ASP A 43 -25.47 8.11 3.09
C ASP A 43 -24.87 7.23 4.23
N GLY A 44 -23.69 7.60 4.75
CA GLY A 44 -23.00 6.89 5.82
C GLY A 44 -22.31 5.60 5.38
N GLN A 45 -22.09 5.38 4.08
CA GLN A 45 -21.30 4.25 3.58
C GLN A 45 -19.82 4.39 3.99
N PHE A 46 -19.32 5.62 4.01
CA PHE A 46 -18.01 6.00 4.51
C PHE A 46 -18.14 7.01 5.64
N GLU A 47 -17.14 7.09 6.52
CA GLU A 47 -17.08 8.12 7.54
C GLU A 47 -16.44 9.37 6.95
N LEU A 48 -17.24 10.43 6.79
CA LEU A 48 -16.74 11.71 6.33
C LEU A 48 -16.04 12.44 7.46
N ILE A 49 -14.78 12.80 7.26
CA ILE A 49 -14.01 13.63 8.18
C ILE A 49 -14.04 15.08 7.70
N TYR A 50 -14.30 16.02 8.61
CA TYR A 50 -14.26 17.44 8.30
C TYR A 50 -13.63 18.25 9.45
N SER A 51 -13.25 19.49 9.17
CA SER A 51 -12.88 20.49 10.15
C SER A 51 -13.56 21.83 9.85
N ASN A 52 -13.49 22.80 10.76
CA ASN A 52 -14.11 24.11 10.51
C ASN A 52 -13.41 24.83 9.36
N HIS A 53 -12.08 24.71 9.24
CA HIS A 53 -11.33 25.26 8.11
C HIS A 53 -11.86 24.75 6.74
N LEU A 54 -12.17 23.45 6.63
CA LEU A 54 -12.76 22.88 5.42
C LEU A 54 -14.14 23.49 5.11
N LEU A 55 -14.98 23.65 6.13
CA LEU A 55 -16.31 24.25 5.97
C LEU A 55 -16.23 25.73 5.55
N ASP A 56 -15.30 26.49 6.15
CA ASP A 56 -15.03 27.88 5.81
C ASP A 56 -14.61 28.01 4.34
N GLU A 57 -13.74 27.12 3.85
CA GLU A 57 -13.33 27.10 2.45
C GLU A 57 -14.49 26.81 1.50
N ILE A 58 -15.34 25.84 1.85
CA ILE A 58 -16.55 25.49 1.08
C ILE A 58 -17.52 26.69 1.06
N GLU A 59 -17.78 27.33 2.21
CA GLU A 59 -18.67 28.48 2.33
C GLU A 59 -18.15 29.68 1.50
N ASP A 60 -16.85 29.96 1.59
CA ASP A 60 -16.19 31.00 0.80
C ASP A 60 -16.38 30.78 -0.70
N VAL A 61 -16.34 29.54 -1.17
CA VAL A 61 -16.56 29.22 -2.59
C VAL A 61 -18.04 29.33 -2.96
N ILE A 62 -18.96 28.83 -2.11
CA ILE A 62 -20.41 28.91 -2.30
C ILE A 62 -20.87 30.37 -2.44
N ASN A 63 -20.24 31.30 -1.73
CA ASN A 63 -20.59 32.72 -1.74
C ASN A 63 -20.14 33.49 -3.00
N ARG A 64 -19.24 32.93 -3.84
CA ARG A 64 -18.73 33.60 -5.05
C ARG A 64 -19.79 33.66 -6.17
N GLU A 65 -20.07 34.86 -6.67
CA GLU A 65 -21.10 35.12 -7.69
C GLU A 65 -20.93 34.29 -8.96
N LYS A 66 -19.69 34.01 -9.37
CA LYS A 66 -19.38 33.19 -10.57
C LYS A 66 -20.02 31.80 -10.53
N PHE A 67 -20.35 31.27 -9.34
CA PHE A 67 -20.96 29.94 -9.20
C PHE A 67 -22.49 29.90 -9.33
N ARG A 68 -23.16 31.06 -9.34
CA ARG A 68 -24.63 31.17 -9.36
C ARG A 68 -25.30 30.53 -10.57
N ARG A 69 -24.56 30.32 -11.66
CA ARG A 69 -25.06 29.62 -12.86
C ARG A 69 -25.20 28.10 -12.68
N TRP A 70 -24.59 27.52 -11.64
CA TRP A 70 -24.63 26.08 -11.38
C TRP A 70 -25.50 25.74 -10.17
N PHE A 71 -25.37 26.49 -9.07
CA PHE A 71 -26.13 26.25 -7.83
C PHE A 71 -26.41 27.56 -7.06
N THR A 72 -27.43 27.52 -6.20
CA THR A 72 -27.82 28.63 -5.32
C THR A 72 -27.02 28.60 -4.00
N VAL A 73 -26.97 29.73 -3.28
CA VAL A 73 -26.36 29.76 -1.92
C VAL A 73 -27.00 28.73 -1.01
N ASP A 74 -28.34 28.67 -1.03
CA ASP A 74 -29.14 27.77 -0.20
C ASP A 74 -28.78 26.30 -0.42
N GLN A 75 -28.58 25.88 -1.68
CA GLN A 75 -28.10 24.53 -2.00
C GLN A 75 -26.70 24.25 -1.45
N GLY A 76 -25.81 25.24 -1.45
CA GLY A 76 -24.49 25.11 -0.86
C GLY A 76 -24.54 25.01 0.67
N LEU A 77 -25.35 25.83 1.33
CA LEU A 77 -25.54 25.78 2.77
C LEU A 77 -26.18 24.44 3.21
N GLN A 78 -27.14 23.93 2.44
CA GLN A 78 -27.70 22.58 2.66
C GLN A 78 -26.63 21.48 2.58
N LEU A 79 -25.61 21.63 1.72
CA LEU A 79 -24.48 20.71 1.68
C LEU A 79 -23.64 20.80 2.96
N ILE A 80 -23.34 22.01 3.44
CA ILE A 80 -22.62 22.22 4.71
C ILE A 80 -23.41 21.60 5.88
N ASP A 81 -24.71 21.87 5.96
CA ASP A 81 -25.59 21.29 6.98
C ASP A 81 -25.58 19.75 6.93
N ALA A 82 -25.59 19.17 5.72
CA ALA A 82 -25.50 17.73 5.55
C ALA A 82 -24.15 17.18 6.01
N ILE A 83 -23.03 17.85 5.70
CA ILE A 83 -21.68 17.48 6.17
C ILE A 83 -21.64 17.47 7.70
N VAL A 84 -22.10 18.55 8.33
CA VAL A 84 -22.10 18.68 9.81
C VAL A 84 -23.01 17.65 10.47
N LEU A 85 -24.13 17.30 9.83
CA LEU A 85 -25.10 16.35 10.37
C LEU A 85 -24.55 14.91 10.42
N VAL A 86 -23.75 14.51 9.43
CA VAL A 86 -23.34 13.10 9.25
C VAL A 86 -21.84 12.85 9.42
N GLY A 87 -21.02 13.89 9.29
CA GLY A 87 -19.57 13.81 9.37
C GLY A 87 -19.04 13.83 10.80
N THR A 88 -17.76 13.49 10.94
CA THR A 88 -17.00 13.55 12.18
C THR A 88 -16.10 14.79 12.16
N GLU A 89 -16.37 15.73 13.06
CA GLU A 89 -15.55 16.93 13.24
C GLU A 89 -14.20 16.59 13.89
N ILE A 90 -13.14 17.12 13.30
CA ILE A 90 -11.79 17.15 13.86
C ILE A 90 -11.39 18.61 14.04
N LYS A 91 -10.86 18.93 15.22
CA LYS A 91 -10.48 20.30 15.55
C LYS A 91 -9.27 20.72 14.74
N ASP A 92 -9.33 21.92 14.17
CA ASP A 92 -8.20 22.49 13.46
C ASP A 92 -6.99 22.66 14.38
N ARG A 93 -5.80 22.31 13.87
CA ARG A 93 -4.54 22.60 14.54
C ARG A 93 -4.28 24.12 14.55
N PRO A 94 -3.55 24.65 15.55
CA PRO A 94 -2.96 25.96 15.44
C PRO A 94 -2.07 26.05 14.19
N GLN A 95 -2.05 27.21 13.54
CA GLN A 95 -1.25 27.44 12.31
C GLN A 95 0.24 27.09 12.46
N THR A 96 0.78 27.18 13.67
CA THR A 96 2.18 26.81 13.97
C THR A 96 2.47 25.32 13.89
N ASP A 97 1.43 24.49 13.97
CA ASP A 97 1.53 23.03 14.11
C ASP A 97 1.05 22.29 12.84
N ILE A 98 0.68 23.07 11.81
CA ILE A 98 0.28 22.53 10.50
C ILE A 98 1.55 22.13 9.71
N PRO A 99 1.61 20.89 9.19
CA PRO A 99 2.76 20.43 8.41
C PRO A 99 2.90 21.25 7.13
N GLN A 100 4.12 21.68 6.79
CA GLN A 100 4.41 22.43 5.58
C GLN A 100 4.89 21.48 4.47
N VAL A 101 3.95 20.76 3.86
CA VAL A 101 4.24 19.63 2.96
C VAL A 101 3.72 19.83 1.53
N CYS A 102 2.65 20.59 1.37
CA CYS A 102 2.12 21.03 0.09
C CYS A 102 2.82 22.31 -0.39
N GLU A 103 2.96 22.45 -1.71
CA GLU A 103 3.46 23.69 -2.33
C GLU A 103 2.50 24.86 -2.09
N ASP A 104 1.19 24.59 -2.04
CA ASP A 104 0.18 25.58 -1.66
C ASP A 104 -0.01 25.56 -0.14
N PRO A 105 0.37 26.63 0.60
CA PRO A 105 0.22 26.67 2.04
C PRO A 105 -1.23 26.56 2.52
N ASP A 106 -2.17 27.01 1.69
CA ASP A 106 -3.60 26.99 2.00
C ASP A 106 -4.15 25.56 2.03
N ASP A 107 -3.49 24.60 1.37
CA ASP A 107 -3.90 23.19 1.35
C ASP A 107 -3.27 22.37 2.50
N ASN A 108 -2.31 22.93 3.24
CA ASN A 108 -1.56 22.16 4.24
C ASN A 108 -2.42 21.66 5.41
N TYR A 109 -3.55 22.32 5.70
CA TYR A 109 -4.48 21.87 6.74
C TYR A 109 -5.11 20.51 6.40
N LEU A 110 -5.29 20.17 5.11
CA LEU A 110 -5.84 18.87 4.69
C LEU A 110 -4.97 17.70 5.19
N PHE A 111 -3.66 17.90 5.24
CA PHE A 111 -2.71 16.90 5.72
C PHE A 111 -2.70 16.79 7.25
N ALA A 112 -2.87 17.91 7.97
CA ALA A 112 -3.10 17.89 9.41
C ALA A 112 -4.41 17.16 9.74
N LEU A 113 -5.49 17.48 9.01
CA LEU A 113 -6.79 16.85 9.16
C LEU A 113 -6.74 15.35 8.88
N TYR A 114 -6.03 14.95 7.83
CA TYR A 114 -5.81 13.53 7.52
C TYR A 114 -5.08 12.80 8.66
N GLU A 115 -4.01 13.41 9.19
CA GLU A 115 -3.20 12.81 10.27
C GLU A 115 -3.99 12.72 11.59
N ASP A 116 -4.62 13.80 12.04
CA ASP A 116 -5.35 13.85 13.33
C ASP A 116 -6.59 12.97 13.36
N SER A 117 -7.11 12.62 12.18
CA SER A 117 -8.30 11.82 12.04
C SER A 117 -8.03 10.34 11.82
N ASP A 118 -6.78 9.92 11.66
CA ASP A 118 -6.41 8.59 11.15
C ASP A 118 -7.20 8.23 9.87
N ALA A 119 -7.34 9.21 8.95
CA ALA A 119 -8.07 8.99 7.71
C ALA A 119 -7.39 7.93 6.83
N ASN A 120 -8.19 7.20 6.06
CA ASN A 120 -7.68 6.19 5.13
C ASN A 120 -7.33 6.80 3.77
N LEU A 121 -8.02 7.87 3.37
CA LEU A 121 -7.86 8.51 2.05
C LEU A 121 -8.17 10.01 2.10
N LEU A 122 -7.26 10.81 1.55
CA LEU A 122 -7.50 12.20 1.16
C LEU A 122 -7.87 12.23 -0.33
N VAL A 123 -8.98 12.88 -0.67
CA VAL A 123 -9.43 13.02 -2.06
C VAL A 123 -9.34 14.46 -2.50
N SER A 124 -8.55 14.74 -3.53
CA SER A 124 -8.37 16.08 -4.10
C SER A 124 -8.12 16.01 -5.60
N ASP A 125 -8.79 16.87 -6.37
CA ASP A 125 -8.51 17.03 -7.80
C ASP A 125 -7.34 18.04 -8.05
N ASP A 126 -6.81 18.72 -7.02
CA ASP A 126 -5.64 19.60 -7.11
C ASP A 126 -4.35 18.77 -7.31
N LYS A 127 -3.54 19.16 -8.30
CA LYS A 127 -2.28 18.48 -8.62
C LYS A 127 -1.21 18.72 -7.56
N ARG A 128 -1.25 19.85 -6.85
CA ARG A 128 -0.28 20.21 -5.81
C ARG A 128 -0.49 19.35 -4.57
N VAL A 129 -1.74 19.19 -4.14
CA VAL A 129 -2.12 18.23 -3.08
C VAL A 129 -1.71 16.81 -3.44
N ARG A 130 -2.02 16.36 -4.67
CA ARG A 130 -1.64 15.01 -5.14
C ARG A 130 -0.15 14.79 -5.37
N ALA A 131 0.63 15.86 -5.54
CA ALA A 131 2.09 15.75 -5.66
C ALA A 131 2.76 15.43 -4.32
N VAL A 132 2.06 15.59 -3.19
CA VAL A 132 2.58 15.24 -1.87
C VAL A 132 2.71 13.74 -1.73
N SER A 133 3.94 13.27 -1.62
CA SER A 133 4.28 11.85 -1.49
C SER A 133 4.91 11.59 -0.12
N LEU A 134 4.06 11.44 0.90
CA LEU A 134 4.49 11.06 2.25
C LEU A 134 4.12 9.59 2.55
N PRO A 135 4.93 8.87 3.36
CA PRO A 135 4.66 7.46 3.66
C PRO A 135 3.31 7.22 4.35
N TRP A 136 2.87 8.18 5.17
CA TRP A 136 1.67 8.08 6.00
C TRP A 136 0.40 8.60 5.32
N VAL A 137 0.51 9.25 4.16
CA VAL A 137 -0.66 9.80 3.45
C VAL A 137 -0.98 8.99 2.19
N THR A 138 -2.27 8.80 1.97
CA THR A 138 -2.82 8.32 0.71
C THR A 138 -3.69 9.41 0.12
N VAL A 139 -3.29 9.92 -1.04
CA VAL A 139 -4.02 10.94 -1.79
C VAL A 139 -4.46 10.35 -3.13
N ALA A 140 -5.71 10.59 -3.52
CA ALA A 140 -6.22 10.22 -4.83
C ALA A 140 -7.06 11.33 -5.45
N ASP A 141 -7.16 11.35 -6.78
CA ASP A 141 -8.18 12.16 -7.45
C ASP A 141 -9.56 11.52 -7.34
N ARG A 142 -10.60 12.30 -7.64
CA ARG A 142 -11.99 11.87 -7.55
C ARG A 142 -12.29 10.64 -8.41
N SER A 143 -11.69 10.56 -9.60
CA SER A 143 -11.91 9.42 -10.50
C SER A 143 -11.38 8.12 -9.88
N THR A 144 -10.20 8.17 -9.30
CA THR A 144 -9.57 7.04 -8.62
C THR A 144 -10.33 6.70 -7.34
N ALA A 145 -10.71 7.70 -6.54
CA ALA A 145 -11.46 7.49 -5.32
C ALA A 145 -12.84 6.86 -5.58
N ASN A 146 -13.53 7.21 -6.67
CA ASN A 146 -14.82 6.59 -7.02
C ASN A 146 -14.73 5.08 -7.25
N THR A 147 -13.54 4.52 -7.54
CA THR A 147 -13.37 3.06 -7.70
C THR A 147 -13.64 2.30 -6.41
N ILE A 148 -13.58 2.95 -5.23
CA ILE A 148 -13.95 2.29 -3.96
C ILE A 148 -15.45 1.94 -3.89
N LEU A 149 -16.28 2.58 -4.71
CA LEU A 149 -17.71 2.29 -4.85
C LEU A 149 -17.95 1.04 -5.70
N ASP A 150 -16.95 0.57 -6.43
CA ASP A 150 -17.04 -0.61 -7.26
C ASP A 150 -16.83 -1.88 -6.42
N GLU A 151 -17.93 -2.56 -6.09
CA GLU A 151 -17.93 -3.82 -5.32
C GLU A 151 -17.40 -5.05 -6.11
N LYS A 152 -16.71 -4.84 -7.24
CA LYS A 152 -16.41 -5.90 -8.22
C LYS A 152 -14.98 -6.43 -8.17
N HIS A 153 -14.08 -5.83 -7.40
CA HIS A 153 -12.68 -6.25 -7.41
C HIS A 153 -12.50 -7.62 -6.72
N PRO A 154 -11.68 -8.56 -7.28
CA PRO A 154 -11.52 -9.91 -6.73
C PRO A 154 -11.03 -9.99 -5.28
N TRP A 155 -10.35 -8.94 -4.79
CA TRP A 155 -9.86 -8.87 -3.42
C TRP A 155 -10.84 -8.20 -2.43
N GLY A 156 -12.04 -7.80 -2.87
CA GLY A 156 -13.07 -7.18 -2.03
C GLY A 156 -13.25 -5.69 -2.29
N THR A 157 -13.80 -4.98 -1.30
CA THR A 157 -14.12 -3.54 -1.33
C THR A 157 -12.99 -2.68 -0.73
N HIS A 158 -13.12 -1.35 -0.81
CA HIS A 158 -12.17 -0.37 -0.23
C HIS A 158 -10.75 -0.45 -0.83
N LEU A 159 -10.71 -0.68 -2.14
CA LEU A 159 -9.48 -0.72 -2.92
C LEU A 159 -9.49 0.47 -3.89
N ILE A 160 -8.36 1.16 -4.00
CA ILE A 160 -8.14 2.16 -5.04
C ILE A 160 -7.08 1.66 -6.01
N VAL A 161 -7.26 2.01 -7.29
CA VAL A 161 -6.23 1.78 -8.31
C VAL A 161 -5.00 2.60 -7.93
N GLY A 162 -3.86 1.93 -7.79
CA GLY A 162 -2.59 2.53 -7.43
C GLY A 162 -1.66 2.71 -8.62
N ASN A 163 -0.68 3.60 -8.48
CA ASN A 163 0.39 3.75 -9.45
C ASN A 163 1.61 2.91 -9.05
N ARG A 164 2.10 2.07 -9.98
CA ARG A 164 3.27 1.21 -9.74
C ARG A 164 4.53 2.00 -9.37
N GLU A 165 4.79 3.12 -10.01
CA GLU A 165 5.98 3.94 -9.76
C GLU A 165 5.94 4.56 -8.35
N GLU A 166 4.79 5.08 -7.94
CA GLU A 166 4.59 5.65 -6.61
C GLU A 166 4.73 4.59 -5.50
N VAL A 167 4.19 3.39 -5.74
CA VAL A 167 4.37 2.26 -4.82
C VAL A 167 5.85 1.91 -4.62
N TRP A 168 6.64 1.90 -5.70
CA TRP A 168 8.08 1.68 -5.58
C TRP A 168 8.83 2.81 -4.87
N LYS A 169 8.43 4.07 -5.08
CA LYS A 169 8.96 5.21 -4.32
C LYS A 169 8.69 5.06 -2.82
N LYS A 170 7.47 4.63 -2.44
CA LYS A 170 7.13 4.36 -1.03
C LYS A 170 7.97 3.21 -0.45
N ILE A 171 8.14 2.11 -1.20
CA ILE A 171 9.02 0.99 -0.80
C ILE A 171 10.46 1.46 -0.59
N GLU A 172 10.98 2.30 -1.49
CA GLU A 172 12.35 2.83 -1.39
C GLU A 172 12.50 3.79 -0.20
N ALA A 173 11.52 4.68 0.02
CA ALA A 173 11.50 5.56 1.18
C ALA A 173 11.43 4.81 2.51
N ALA A 174 10.80 3.62 2.54
CA ALA A 174 10.77 2.74 3.70
C ALA A 174 12.08 1.94 3.92
N GLY A 175 13.02 1.98 2.95
CA GLY A 175 14.26 1.20 3.00
C GLY A 175 14.10 -0.27 2.58
N ASP A 176 12.94 -0.66 2.04
CA ASP A 176 12.61 -2.05 1.73
C ASP A 176 12.92 -2.45 0.27
N ARG A 177 13.59 -1.57 -0.50
CA ARG A 177 13.85 -1.73 -1.94
C ARG A 177 14.46 -3.07 -2.31
N ASP A 178 15.43 -3.52 -1.52
CA ASP A 178 16.17 -4.76 -1.76
C ASP A 178 15.35 -6.00 -1.42
N ILE A 179 14.50 -5.94 -0.39
CA ILE A 179 13.60 -7.03 0.02
C ILE A 179 12.62 -7.33 -1.11
N PHE A 180 11.91 -6.31 -1.60
CA PHE A 180 10.98 -6.48 -2.71
C PHE A 180 11.68 -6.72 -4.04
N GLY A 181 12.89 -6.18 -4.22
CA GLY A 181 13.76 -6.52 -5.35
C GLY A 181 14.07 -8.01 -5.42
N ALA A 182 14.43 -8.64 -4.29
CA ALA A 182 14.67 -10.08 -4.21
C ALA A 182 13.41 -10.91 -4.51
N ALA A 183 12.25 -10.48 -4.00
CA ALA A 183 10.97 -11.13 -4.30
C ALA A 183 10.62 -11.05 -5.80
N CYS A 184 10.72 -9.87 -6.42
CA CYS A 184 10.54 -9.68 -7.86
C CYS A 184 11.48 -10.58 -8.67
N LEU A 185 12.77 -10.50 -8.37
CA LEU A 185 13.80 -11.24 -9.09
C LEU A 185 13.54 -12.76 -9.03
N LEU A 186 13.10 -13.27 -7.88
CA LEU A 186 12.72 -14.67 -7.74
C LEU A 186 11.53 -15.01 -8.65
N LEU A 187 10.42 -14.26 -8.55
CA LEU A 187 9.20 -14.52 -9.32
C LEU A 187 9.45 -14.48 -10.83
N GLU A 188 10.21 -13.50 -11.30
CA GLU A 188 10.60 -13.36 -12.71
C GLU A 188 11.51 -14.51 -13.16
N THR A 189 12.50 -14.88 -12.33
CA THR A 189 13.42 -15.98 -12.64
C THR A 189 12.67 -17.32 -12.75
N PHE A 190 11.66 -17.56 -11.91
CA PHE A 190 10.81 -18.75 -12.03
C PHE A 190 10.06 -18.80 -13.37
N LYS A 191 9.52 -17.66 -13.83
CA LYS A 191 8.89 -17.54 -15.16
C LYS A 191 9.91 -17.78 -16.28
N ASP A 192 11.12 -17.25 -16.15
CA ASP A 192 12.19 -17.39 -17.13
C ASP A 192 12.78 -18.83 -17.19
N ILE A 193 12.85 -19.54 -16.06
CA ILE A 193 13.21 -20.95 -16.05
C ILE A 193 12.12 -21.77 -16.73
N HIS A 194 10.85 -21.53 -16.39
CA HIS A 194 9.72 -22.26 -16.98
C HIS A 194 9.59 -22.01 -18.49
N SER A 195 9.92 -20.82 -18.98
CA SER A 195 9.94 -20.51 -20.42
C SER A 195 11.19 -21.03 -21.16
N GLY A 196 12.15 -21.62 -20.44
CA GLY A 196 13.40 -22.14 -20.99
C GLY A 196 14.49 -21.09 -21.22
N LYS A 197 14.28 -19.83 -20.82
CA LYS A 197 15.26 -18.74 -20.93
C LYS A 197 16.46 -18.94 -20.00
N TYR A 198 16.26 -19.51 -18.81
CA TYR A 198 17.34 -19.83 -17.87
C TYR A 198 17.32 -21.29 -17.42
N SER A 199 18.50 -21.82 -17.11
CA SER A 199 18.62 -23.12 -16.43
C SER A 199 18.17 -23.00 -14.97
N VAL A 200 17.45 -24.01 -14.46
CA VAL A 200 17.03 -24.10 -13.04
C VAL A 200 18.19 -23.92 -12.05
N ASN A 201 19.42 -24.22 -12.46
CA ASN A 201 20.62 -24.05 -11.63
C ASN A 201 20.88 -22.59 -11.22
N ILE A 202 20.32 -21.60 -11.93
CA ILE A 202 20.43 -20.19 -11.54
C ILE A 202 19.85 -19.94 -10.15
N LEU A 203 18.87 -20.74 -9.70
CA LEU A 203 18.29 -20.64 -8.36
C LEU A 203 19.33 -20.72 -7.24
N GLN A 204 20.48 -21.37 -7.47
CA GLN A 204 21.59 -21.38 -6.50
C GLN A 204 22.03 -19.97 -6.09
N ALA A 205 21.89 -18.97 -6.96
CA ALA A 205 22.24 -17.59 -6.67
C ALA A 205 21.11 -16.80 -5.98
N LEU A 206 19.84 -17.16 -6.19
CA LEU A 206 18.67 -16.41 -5.70
C LEU A 206 18.16 -16.87 -4.34
N VAL A 207 18.51 -18.09 -3.92
CA VAL A 207 17.99 -18.71 -2.70
C VAL A 207 19.05 -18.79 -1.61
N VAL A 208 18.62 -18.93 -0.36
CA VAL A 208 19.52 -18.99 0.79
C VAL A 208 20.57 -20.09 0.59
N PRO A 209 21.87 -19.82 0.78
CA PRO A 209 22.92 -20.81 0.57
C PRO A 209 22.67 -22.14 1.29
N GLY A 210 22.69 -23.22 0.51
CA GLY A 210 22.43 -24.58 1.01
C GLY A 210 20.95 -24.99 1.00
N THR A 211 20.04 -24.13 0.53
CA THR A 211 18.64 -24.51 0.29
C THR A 211 18.33 -24.86 -1.16
N ALA A 212 19.23 -24.54 -2.10
CA ALA A 212 19.00 -24.66 -3.55
C ALA A 212 18.54 -26.05 -4.01
N ASP A 213 19.05 -27.13 -3.43
CA ASP A 213 18.63 -28.49 -3.81
C ASP A 213 17.13 -28.73 -3.60
N TYR A 214 16.53 -28.12 -2.58
CA TYR A 214 15.09 -28.20 -2.32
C TYR A 214 14.29 -27.43 -3.38
N TRP A 215 14.75 -26.23 -3.73
CA TRP A 215 14.11 -25.40 -4.76
C TRP A 215 14.20 -26.03 -6.15
N ILE A 216 15.34 -26.64 -6.49
CA ILE A 216 15.55 -27.32 -7.78
C ILE A 216 14.72 -28.61 -7.84
N ARG A 217 14.76 -29.44 -6.78
CA ARG A 217 14.01 -30.69 -6.73
C ARG A 217 12.51 -30.46 -6.82
N ASP A 218 12.00 -29.48 -6.08
CA ASP A 218 10.56 -29.22 -5.97
C ASP A 218 10.11 -28.08 -6.91
N PHE A 219 10.89 -27.78 -7.96
CA PHE A 219 10.70 -26.62 -8.84
C PHE A 219 9.27 -26.52 -9.39
N ASP A 220 8.73 -27.57 -10.01
CA ASP A 220 7.40 -27.52 -10.63
C ASP A 220 6.28 -27.27 -9.60
N LYS A 221 6.44 -27.82 -8.39
CA LYS A 221 5.49 -27.59 -7.30
C LYS A 221 5.54 -26.14 -6.83
N ILE A 222 6.74 -25.60 -6.66
CA ILE A 222 6.93 -24.20 -6.24
C ILE A 222 6.50 -23.25 -7.35
N PHE A 223 6.79 -23.55 -8.62
CA PHE A 223 6.33 -22.75 -9.76
C PHE A 223 4.81 -22.67 -9.80
N LYS A 224 4.09 -23.79 -9.60
CA LYS A 224 2.62 -23.77 -9.49
C LYS A 224 2.14 -22.91 -8.33
N MET A 225 2.87 -22.90 -7.21
CA MET A 225 2.58 -22.03 -6.08
C MET A 225 2.86 -20.57 -6.42
N LEU A 226 3.91 -20.22 -7.14
CA LEU A 226 4.33 -18.83 -7.41
C LEU A 226 3.65 -18.22 -8.64
N ASN A 227 3.24 -19.04 -9.60
CA ASN A 227 2.68 -18.57 -10.87
C ASN A 227 1.36 -17.82 -10.65
N GLY A 228 1.18 -16.70 -11.35
CA GLY A 228 0.02 -15.84 -11.17
C GLY A 228 -0.03 -15.14 -9.81
N ARG A 229 1.11 -14.89 -9.16
CA ARG A 229 1.19 -14.11 -7.93
C ARG A 229 1.92 -12.78 -8.09
N ALA A 230 1.37 -11.79 -7.41
CA ALA A 230 2.01 -10.53 -7.05
C ALA A 230 2.38 -10.56 -5.56
N PHE A 231 2.69 -9.41 -4.96
CA PHE A 231 3.01 -9.31 -3.56
C PHE A 231 2.45 -8.04 -2.92
N GLY A 232 2.15 -8.12 -1.62
CA GLY A 232 1.88 -6.94 -0.81
C GLY A 232 3.17 -6.21 -0.47
N THR A 233 3.11 -4.89 -0.32
CA THR A 233 4.28 -3.99 -0.26
C THR A 233 4.71 -3.62 1.17
N HIS A 234 4.20 -4.35 2.16
CA HIS A 234 4.60 -4.23 3.56
C HIS A 234 5.19 -5.56 4.02
N PRO A 235 6.49 -5.64 4.34
CA PRO A 235 7.10 -6.87 4.80
C PRO A 235 6.62 -7.21 6.22
N ILE A 236 6.50 -8.50 6.49
CA ILE A 236 6.32 -9.03 7.84
C ILE A 236 7.72 -9.09 8.46
N VAL A 237 7.99 -8.23 9.44
CA VAL A 237 9.30 -8.20 10.12
C VAL A 237 9.35 -9.31 11.16
N ILE A 238 10.24 -10.30 10.96
CA ILE A 238 10.50 -11.36 11.95
C ILE A 238 11.77 -11.05 12.75
N SER A 239 12.81 -10.59 12.06
CA SER A 239 14.07 -10.08 12.65
C SER A 239 14.79 -9.18 11.63
N PRO A 240 15.86 -8.45 12.00
CA PRO A 240 16.60 -7.62 11.05
C PRO A 240 17.06 -8.34 9.77
N ASP A 241 17.40 -9.63 9.87
CA ASP A 241 17.87 -10.45 8.75
C ASP A 241 16.82 -11.45 8.24
N LEU A 242 15.56 -11.38 8.69
CA LEU A 242 14.52 -12.33 8.31
C LEU A 242 13.17 -11.64 8.13
N MET A 243 12.66 -11.68 6.90
CA MET A 243 11.45 -10.98 6.48
C MET A 243 10.48 -11.93 5.80
N GLY A 244 9.19 -11.65 5.94
CA GLY A 244 8.12 -12.30 5.19
C GLY A 244 7.54 -11.35 4.15
N VAL A 245 7.33 -11.81 2.93
CA VAL A 245 6.59 -11.08 1.90
C VAL A 245 5.30 -11.84 1.60
N LYS A 246 4.15 -11.18 1.74
CA LYS A 246 2.86 -11.77 1.38
C LYS A 246 2.77 -11.87 -0.15
N LEU A 247 2.58 -13.07 -0.67
CA LEU A 247 2.32 -13.31 -2.09
C LEU A 247 0.81 -13.48 -2.30
N VAL A 248 0.25 -12.60 -3.12
CA VAL A 248 -1.21 -12.49 -3.35
C VAL A 248 -1.55 -12.84 -4.81
N PRO A 249 -2.78 -13.28 -5.12
CA PRO A 249 -3.17 -13.58 -6.50
C PRO A 249 -3.05 -12.36 -7.41
N ASP A 250 -2.25 -12.43 -8.49
CA ASP A 250 -2.03 -11.32 -9.41
C ASP A 250 -3.31 -10.99 -10.20
N VAL A 251 -3.87 -9.80 -9.97
CA VAL A 251 -5.07 -9.29 -10.65
C VAL A 251 -4.73 -8.47 -11.91
N GLY A 252 -3.44 -8.32 -12.23
CA GLY A 252 -2.99 -7.57 -13.41
C GLY A 252 -2.92 -6.06 -13.23
N GLU A 253 -3.31 -5.55 -12.06
CA GLU A 253 -3.25 -4.14 -11.69
C GLU A 253 -2.63 -3.93 -10.30
N VAL A 254 -2.18 -2.71 -10.03
CA VAL A 254 -1.72 -2.30 -8.71
C VAL A 254 -2.92 -1.72 -7.99
N VAL A 255 -3.24 -2.27 -6.83
CA VAL A 255 -4.29 -1.72 -5.97
C VAL A 255 -3.73 -1.43 -4.59
N MET A 256 -4.23 -0.36 -3.98
CA MET A 256 -3.97 -0.03 -2.59
C MET A 256 -5.22 -0.34 -1.78
N ALA A 257 -5.04 -1.08 -0.70
CA ALA A 257 -6.12 -1.37 0.23
C ALA A 257 -6.18 -0.29 1.31
N LEU A 258 -7.33 0.38 1.41
CA LEU A 258 -7.58 1.39 2.44
C LEU A 258 -7.80 0.75 3.82
N GLU A 259 -8.21 -0.52 3.81
CA GLU A 259 -8.43 -1.37 4.98
C GLU A 259 -7.84 -2.75 4.75
N SER A 260 -7.84 -3.60 5.79
CA SER A 260 -7.46 -5.01 5.63
C SER A 260 -8.46 -5.71 4.70
N PRO A 261 -8.03 -6.22 3.52
CA PRO A 261 -8.94 -6.87 2.59
C PRO A 261 -9.60 -8.09 3.23
N THR A 262 -10.94 -8.13 3.22
CA THR A 262 -11.71 -9.21 3.86
C THR A 262 -11.88 -10.44 2.96
N ALA A 263 -11.82 -10.26 1.64
CA ALA A 263 -12.02 -11.32 0.65
C ALA A 263 -10.71 -11.89 0.08
N LEU A 264 -9.54 -11.40 0.52
CA LEU A 264 -8.26 -11.86 0.03
C LEU A 264 -7.96 -13.29 0.49
N GLN A 265 -8.19 -14.24 -0.41
CA GLN A 265 -7.91 -15.66 -0.22
C GLN A 265 -6.63 -16.08 -0.96
N ASP A 266 -6.20 -17.32 -0.70
CA ASP A 266 -5.02 -17.90 -1.34
C ASP A 266 -3.78 -16.99 -1.18
N VAL A 267 -3.45 -16.64 0.07
CA VAL A 267 -2.25 -15.86 0.38
C VAL A 267 -1.14 -16.81 0.80
N LEU A 268 0.01 -16.70 0.15
CA LEU A 268 1.24 -17.37 0.55
C LEU A 268 2.20 -16.34 1.18
N CYS A 269 3.23 -16.84 1.82
CA CYS A 269 4.32 -16.08 2.40
C CYS A 269 5.63 -16.58 1.81
N LEU A 270 6.38 -15.67 1.19
CA LEU A 270 7.77 -15.85 0.85
C LEU A 270 8.64 -15.42 2.03
N THR A 271 9.40 -16.33 2.60
CA THR A 271 10.41 -16.00 3.61
C THR A 271 11.70 -15.61 2.90
N LEU A 272 12.21 -14.43 3.22
CA LEU A 272 13.48 -13.89 2.74
C LEU A 272 14.47 -13.77 3.91
N GLU A 273 15.72 -14.15 3.67
CA GLU A 273 16.81 -14.03 4.64
C GLU A 273 17.92 -13.14 4.07
N CYS A 274 18.44 -12.21 4.88
CA CYS A 274 19.58 -11.38 4.51
C CYS A 274 20.88 -12.17 4.68
N CYS A 275 21.49 -12.55 3.56
CA CYS A 275 22.65 -13.42 3.51
C CYS A 275 23.94 -12.59 3.37
N HIS A 276 24.47 -12.07 4.48
CA HIS A 276 25.75 -11.33 4.48
C HIS A 276 26.92 -12.16 3.91
N ASP A 277 26.82 -13.49 3.97
CA ASP A 277 27.81 -14.42 3.46
C ASP A 277 27.87 -14.54 1.93
N VAL A 278 26.91 -13.95 1.19
CA VAL A 278 26.97 -13.85 -0.29
C VAL A 278 27.52 -12.53 -0.81
N LEU A 279 27.65 -11.50 0.04
CA LEU A 279 28.18 -10.19 -0.35
C LEU A 279 29.65 -10.26 -0.75
N GLY A 280 30.03 -9.48 -1.77
CA GLY A 280 31.41 -9.31 -2.21
C GLY A 280 32.32 -8.74 -1.11
N GLU A 281 33.62 -8.73 -1.36
CA GLU A 281 34.60 -8.12 -0.43
C GLU A 281 34.37 -6.61 -0.24
N ASP A 282 33.75 -5.96 -1.23
CA ASP A 282 33.33 -4.56 -1.20
C ASP A 282 31.95 -4.36 -0.54
N GLY A 283 31.36 -5.42 0.00
CA GLY A 283 30.03 -5.41 0.63
C GLY A 283 28.87 -5.38 -0.38
N LYS A 284 29.13 -5.44 -1.69
CA LYS A 284 28.07 -5.37 -2.70
C LYS A 284 27.48 -6.73 -3.03
N ASP A 285 26.20 -6.72 -3.36
CA ASP A 285 25.50 -7.88 -3.90
C ASP A 285 25.52 -7.86 -5.43
N ALA A 286 26.00 -8.93 -6.05
CA ALA A 286 25.99 -9.11 -7.50
C ALA A 286 24.56 -9.12 -8.09
N LEU A 287 23.55 -9.51 -7.30
CA LEU A 287 22.14 -9.43 -7.70
C LEU A 287 21.51 -8.05 -7.45
N LYS A 288 22.21 -7.12 -6.80
CA LYS A 288 21.71 -5.79 -6.42
C LYS A 288 20.41 -5.87 -5.60
N VAL A 289 20.34 -6.81 -4.67
CA VAL A 289 19.22 -6.98 -3.73
C VAL A 289 19.73 -7.07 -2.29
N GLY A 290 20.81 -6.37 -1.97
CA GLY A 290 21.30 -6.22 -0.59
C GLY A 290 21.66 -7.52 0.14
N GLY A 291 21.89 -8.63 -0.57
CA GLY A 291 22.12 -9.94 0.03
C GLY A 291 20.85 -10.70 0.41
N TRP A 292 19.66 -10.14 0.18
CA TRP A 292 18.39 -10.84 0.42
C TRP A 292 18.22 -12.03 -0.53
N ARG A 293 17.86 -13.18 0.04
CA ARG A 293 17.67 -14.43 -0.69
C ARG A 293 16.41 -15.15 -0.23
N ALA A 294 15.76 -15.84 -1.16
CA ALA A 294 14.57 -16.62 -0.85
C ALA A 294 14.92 -17.87 -0.01
N HIS A 295 14.29 -18.02 1.14
CA HIS A 295 14.47 -19.20 1.99
C HIS A 295 13.40 -20.25 1.69
N SER A 296 12.12 -19.86 1.70
CA SER A 296 10.99 -20.79 1.51
C SER A 296 9.70 -20.07 1.13
N VAL A 297 8.75 -20.82 0.58
CA VAL A 297 7.36 -20.36 0.32
C VAL A 297 6.40 -21.25 1.11
N GLY A 298 5.44 -20.67 1.82
CA GLY A 298 4.44 -21.40 2.62
C GLY A 298 3.25 -20.53 3.01
N TYR A 299 2.44 -20.96 3.99
CA TYR A 299 1.27 -20.20 4.46
C TYR A 299 1.60 -19.15 5.54
N ARG A 300 2.82 -19.19 6.08
CA ARG A 300 3.35 -18.22 7.04
C ARG A 300 4.85 -18.05 6.82
N PRO A 301 5.47 -16.95 7.24
CA PRO A 301 6.92 -16.86 7.29
C PRO A 301 7.51 -17.84 8.32
N LEU A 302 8.78 -18.18 8.13
CA LEU A 302 9.55 -18.89 9.16
C LEU A 302 9.86 -17.96 10.34
N THR A 303 10.06 -18.58 11.49
CA THR A 303 10.62 -17.96 12.69
C THR A 303 12.15 -18.08 12.68
N ALA A 304 12.83 -17.25 13.48
CA ALA A 304 14.30 -17.30 13.59
C ALA A 304 14.84 -18.68 14.01
N ALA A 305 14.07 -19.46 14.78
CA ALA A 305 14.45 -20.80 15.22
C ALA A 305 14.36 -21.86 14.10
N GLU A 306 13.62 -21.58 13.03
CA GLU A 306 13.41 -22.50 11.89
C GLU A 306 14.47 -22.32 10.78
N VAL A 307 15.31 -21.29 10.87
CA VAL A 307 16.35 -20.96 9.88
C VAL A 307 17.71 -21.51 10.31
N ARG A 308 18.52 -21.95 9.34
CA ARG A 308 19.85 -22.49 9.65
C ARG A 308 20.81 -21.38 10.11
N PRO A 309 21.59 -21.60 11.17
CA PRO A 309 22.53 -20.59 11.65
C PRO A 309 23.68 -20.36 10.67
N LEU A 310 24.23 -19.14 10.66
CA LEU A 310 25.34 -18.72 9.80
C LEU A 310 26.60 -19.58 9.96
N ASN A 311 26.81 -20.17 11.14
CA ASN A 311 27.97 -21.03 11.41
C ASN A 311 27.85 -22.43 10.80
N ASN A 312 26.70 -22.79 10.20
CA ASN A 312 26.45 -24.11 9.63
C ASN A 312 27.46 -24.44 8.49
N PRO A 313 28.16 -25.60 8.55
CA PRO A 313 29.17 -25.95 7.56
C PRO A 313 28.64 -26.11 6.13
N LEU A 314 27.41 -26.61 5.94
CA LEU A 314 26.80 -26.77 4.63
C LEU A 314 26.50 -25.41 4.01
N ARG A 315 25.94 -24.49 4.80
CA ARG A 315 25.69 -23.10 4.38
C ARG A 315 27.00 -22.42 3.94
N LYS A 316 28.04 -22.47 4.78
CA LYS A 316 29.35 -21.86 4.47
C LYS A 316 29.95 -22.39 3.17
N ARG A 317 29.84 -23.69 2.89
CA ARG A 317 30.31 -24.28 1.63
C ARG A 317 29.48 -23.79 0.43
N ALA A 318 28.16 -23.73 0.57
CA ALA A 318 27.27 -23.25 -0.47
C ALA A 318 27.52 -21.76 -0.78
N ALA A 319 27.66 -20.90 0.23
CA ALA A 319 27.89 -19.47 0.05
C ALA A 319 29.19 -19.19 -0.72
N LYS A 320 30.28 -19.92 -0.40
CA LYS A 320 31.54 -19.86 -1.17
C LYS A 320 31.36 -20.26 -2.64
N LYS A 321 30.51 -21.24 -2.93
CA LYS A 321 30.20 -21.68 -4.30
C LYS A 321 29.44 -20.59 -5.06
N VAL A 322 28.44 -19.96 -4.43
CA VAL A 322 27.67 -18.86 -5.02
C VAL A 322 28.58 -17.69 -5.38
N LYS A 323 29.45 -17.26 -4.45
CA LYS A 323 30.44 -16.19 -4.70
C LYS A 323 31.36 -16.44 -5.89
N LYS A 324 31.68 -17.71 -6.18
CA LYS A 324 32.52 -18.09 -7.33
C LYS A 324 31.74 -18.07 -8.65
N TRP A 325 30.43 -18.28 -8.59
CA TRP A 325 29.57 -18.44 -9.76
C TRP A 325 29.09 -17.10 -10.33
N MET A 326 28.95 -16.07 -9.48
CA MET A 326 28.50 -14.75 -9.92
C MET A 326 29.67 -13.95 -10.51
N PRO A 327 29.52 -13.34 -11.69
CA PRO A 327 30.55 -12.47 -12.24
C PRO A 327 30.80 -11.29 -11.29
N LYS A 328 32.08 -10.88 -11.21
CA LYS A 328 32.50 -9.67 -10.47
C LYS A 328 31.97 -8.41 -11.12
#